data_AF-A0A2U2PKB6-F1
#
_entry.id   AF-A0A2U2PKB6-F1
#
_cell.length_a   1.000
_cell.length_b   1.000
_cell.length_c   1.000
_cell.angle_alpha   90.00
_cell.angle_beta   90.00
_cell.angle_gamma   90.00
#
_symmetry.space_group_name_H-M   'P 1'
#
loop_
_entity.id
_entity.type
_entity.pdbx_description
1 polymer ?
#
loop_
_entity_poly.entity_id
_entity_poly.type
_entity_poly.pdbx_seq_one_letter_code
_entity_poly.pdbx_strand_id
1 'polypeptide(L)' 'MEDQNLTYEAAYQELAQIAKEIESEAVSVDVLAQKVKRASELVSFCQERLKSTESEVNQIISQMEQNSR' A
#
# COMPACT_ATOMS: atom_id res chain seq x y z
N MET A 1 6.54 -21.91 -5.34
CA MET A 1 5.99 -20.61 -5.80
C MET A 1 5.13 -20.14 -4.65
N GLU A 2 5.70 -19.35 -3.76
CA GLU A 2 4.99 -18.87 -2.56
C GLU A 2 3.96 -17.84 -2.99
N ASP A 3 2.71 -18.06 -2.56
CA ASP A 3 1.61 -17.13 -2.71
C ASP A 3 2.07 -15.73 -2.31
N GLN A 4 2.01 -14.84 -3.28
CA GLN A 4 2.42 -13.44 -3.20
C GLN A 4 1.44 -12.69 -2.29
N ASN A 5 1.53 -12.91 -0.98
CA ASN A 5 1.01 -11.97 -0.01
C ASN A 5 1.76 -10.65 -0.24
N LEU A 6 1.17 -9.80 -1.08
CA LEU A 6 1.66 -8.46 -1.34
C LEU A 6 1.86 -7.80 0.03
N THR A 7 3.09 -7.48 0.38
CA THR A 7 3.39 -6.80 1.64
C THR A 7 3.29 -5.30 1.43
N TYR A 8 3.10 -4.54 2.51
CA TYR A 8 3.13 -3.08 2.43
C TYR A 8 4.44 -2.59 1.80
N GLU A 9 5.57 -3.16 2.21
CA GLU A 9 6.90 -2.83 1.68
C GLU A 9 7.01 -3.12 0.19
N ALA A 10 6.55 -4.29 -0.26
CA ALA A 10 6.56 -4.64 -1.68
C ALA A 10 5.66 -3.71 -2.51
N ALA A 11 4.45 -3.41 -2.01
CA ALA A 11 3.54 -2.49 -2.66
C ALA A 11 4.11 -1.06 -2.75
N TYR A 12 4.80 -0.61 -1.70
CA TYR A 12 5.47 0.69 -1.67
C TYR A 12 6.64 0.76 -2.65
N GLN A 13 7.47 -0.29 -2.72
CA GLN A 13 8.57 -0.38 -3.68
C GLN A 13 8.06 -0.39 -5.12
N GLU A 14 6.98 -1.14 -5.40
CA GLU A 14 6.34 -1.17 -6.71
C GLU A 14 5.77 0.23 -7.09
N LEU A 15 5.14 0.93 -6.14
CA LEU A 15 4.67 2.30 -6.33
C LEU A 15 5.80 3.26 -6.68
N ALA A 16 6.92 3.20 -5.95
CA ALA A 16 8.08 4.05 -6.20
C ALA A 16 8.68 3.79 -7.61
N GLN A 17 8.71 2.52 -8.03
CA GLN A 17 9.15 2.15 -9.37
C GLN A 17 8.20 2.68 -10.45
N ILE A 18 6.89 2.53 -10.24
CA ILE A 18 5.88 3.07 -11.16
C ILE A 18 6.01 4.59 -11.28
N ALA A 19 6.17 5.31 -10.17
CA ALA A 19 6.35 6.76 -10.17
C ALA A 19 7.57 7.18 -11.00
N LYS A 20 8.72 6.53 -10.76
CA LYS A 20 9.95 6.78 -11.52
C LYS A 20 9.80 6.52 -13.02
N GLU A 21 9.06 5.48 -13.37
CA GLU A 21 8.80 5.16 -14.78
C GLU A 21 7.89 6.19 -15.42
N ILE A 22 6.85 6.65 -14.71
CA ILE A 22 5.94 7.71 -15.20
C ILE A 22 6.68 9.04 -15.39
N GLU A 23 7.61 9.37 -14.50
CA GLU A 23 8.46 10.56 -14.59
C GLU A 23 9.47 10.45 -15.74
N SER A 24 9.71 9.27 -16.28
CA SER A 24 10.51 9.10 -17.48
C SER A 24 9.71 9.52 -18.72
N GLU A 25 10.19 10.54 -19.43
CA GLU A 25 9.59 11.08 -20.66
C GLU A 25 9.49 10.05 -21.84
N ALA A 26 9.91 8.81 -21.62
CA ALA A 26 9.87 7.72 -22.61
C ALA A 26 8.60 6.85 -22.54
N VAL A 27 7.66 7.12 -21.63
CA VAL A 27 6.45 6.30 -21.47
C VAL A 27 5.34 6.70 -22.44
N SER A 28 4.85 5.74 -23.22
CA SER A 28 3.68 5.94 -24.10
C SER A 28 2.38 6.11 -23.30
N VAL A 29 1.39 6.80 -23.88
CA VAL A 29 0.09 7.09 -23.24
C VAL A 29 -0.66 5.81 -22.82
N ASP A 30 -0.62 4.76 -23.63
CA ASP A 30 -1.28 3.49 -23.31
C ASP A 30 -0.63 2.80 -22.09
N VAL A 31 0.70 2.85 -22.01
CA VAL A 31 1.46 2.31 -20.88
C VAL A 31 1.24 3.16 -19.62
N LEU A 32 1.13 4.48 -19.78
CA LEU A 32 0.84 5.41 -18.70
C LEU A 32 -0.50 5.06 -18.02
N ALA A 33 -1.55 4.82 -18.81
CA ALA A 33 -2.86 4.44 -18.28
C ALA A 33 -2.81 3.14 -17.45
N GLN A 34 -2.06 2.13 -17.93
CA GLN A 34 -1.87 0.88 -17.20
C GLN A 34 -1.10 1.08 -15.89
N LYS A 35 -0.02 1.88 -15.92
CA LYS A 35 0.80 2.19 -14.74
C LYS A 35 0.00 2.96 -13.68
N VAL A 36 -0.77 3.96 -14.09
CA VAL A 36 -1.63 4.74 -13.19
C VAL A 36 -2.71 3.85 -12.56
N LYS A 37 -3.33 2.96 -13.34
CA LYS A 37 -4.30 1.98 -12.80
C LYS A 37 -3.66 1.09 -11.74
N ARG A 38 -2.47 0.54 -12.03
CA ARG A 38 -1.74 -0.30 -11.07
C ARG A 38 -1.36 0.48 -9.81
N ALA A 39 -0.87 1.71 -9.95
CA ALA A 39 -0.58 2.57 -8.82
C ALA A 39 -1.82 2.81 -7.94
N SER A 40 -3.00 3.02 -8.54
CA SER A 40 -4.24 3.16 -7.79
C SER A 40 -4.55 1.93 -6.94
N GLU A 41 -4.39 0.72 -7.50
CA GLU A 41 -4.60 -0.54 -6.77
C GLU A 41 -3.65 -0.67 -5.57
N LEU A 42 -2.36 -0.36 -5.78
CA LEU A 42 -1.34 -0.42 -4.74
C LEU A 42 -1.59 0.62 -3.64
N VAL A 43 -2.03 1.84 -4.00
CA VAL A 43 -2.38 2.87 -3.02
C VAL A 43 -3.56 2.42 -2.16
N SER A 44 -4.62 1.88 -2.77
CA SER A 44 -5.75 1.33 -2.02
C SER A 44 -5.33 0.22 -1.06
N PHE A 45 -4.49 -0.70 -1.53
CA PHE A 45 -3.92 -1.75 -0.69
C PHE A 45 -3.14 -1.18 0.51
N CYS A 46 -2.23 -0.23 0.28
CA CYS A 46 -1.45 0.41 1.34
C CYS A 46 -2.35 1.11 2.36
N GLN A 47 -3.39 1.81 1.91
CA GLN A 47 -4.35 2.49 2.78
C GLN A 47 -5.14 1.51 3.66
N GLU A 48 -5.59 0.39 3.11
CA GLU A 48 -6.28 -0.65 3.87
C GLU A 48 -5.39 -1.27 4.94
N ARG A 49 -4.13 -1.56 4.60
CA ARG A 49 -3.15 -2.09 5.56
C ARG A 49 -2.90 -1.12 6.71
N LEU A 50 -2.74 0.17 6.42
CA LEU A 50 -2.57 1.21 7.44
C LEU A 50 -3.81 1.31 8.35
N LYS A 51 -5.01 1.34 7.79
CA LYS A 51 -6.27 1.36 8.56
C LYS A 51 -6.45 0.13 9.45
N SER A 52 -6.14 -1.06 8.94
CA SER A 52 -6.20 -2.30 9.75
C SER A 52 -5.24 -2.21 10.92
N THR A 53 -3.99 -1.80 10.65
CA THR A 53 -2.95 -1.67 11.68
C THR A 53 -3.35 -0.64 12.73
N GLU A 54 -3.87 0.51 12.32
CA GLU A 54 -4.36 1.56 13.22
C GLU A 54 -5.51 1.04 14.11
N SER A 55 -6.46 0.31 13.53
CA SER A 55 -7.56 -0.30 14.28
C SER A 55 -7.06 -1.29 15.33
N GLU A 56 -6.14 -2.17 14.96
CA GLU A 56 -5.55 -3.16 15.86
C GLU A 56 -4.80 -2.49 17.02
N VAL A 57 -3.98 -1.47 16.73
CA VAL A 57 -3.26 -0.69 17.74
C VAL A 57 -4.24 -0.01 18.71
N ASN A 58 -5.28 0.64 18.19
CA ASN A 58 -6.30 1.29 19.02
C ASN A 58 -7.05 0.30 19.91
N GLN A 59 -7.35 -0.91 19.41
CA GLN A 59 -7.96 -1.97 20.20
C GLN A 59 -7.05 -2.44 21.33
N ILE A 60 -5.75 -2.64 21.06
CA ILE A 60 -4.77 -3.05 22.07
C ILE A 60 -4.66 -1.97 23.16
N ILE A 61 -4.53 -0.70 22.77
CA ILE A 61 -4.46 0.42 23.73
C ILE A 61 -5.73 0.46 24.60
N SER A 62 -6.91 0.33 23.99
CA SER A 62 -8.19 0.32 24.72
C SER A 62 -8.27 -0.84 25.73
N GLN A 63 -7.79 -2.04 25.36
CA GLN A 63 -7.74 -3.18 26.26
C GLN A 63 -6.77 -2.95 27.42
N MET A 64 -5.61 -2.34 27.16
CA MET A 64 -4.64 -1.99 28.21
C MET A 64 -5.21 -0.98 29.20
N GLU A 65 -5.95 0.03 28.72
CA GLU A 65 -6.62 1.02 29.59
C GLU A 65 -7.74 0.39 30.43
N GLN A 66 -8.49 -0.57 29.88
CA GLN A 66 -9.53 -1.29 30.62
C GLN A 66 -8.96 -2.22 31.69
N ASN A 67 -7.83 -2.88 31.41
CA ASN A 67 -7.21 -3.83 32.34
C ASN A 67 -6.40 -3.13 33.46
N SER A 68 -6.17 -1.83 33.34
CA SER A 68 -5.47 -0.99 34.31
C SER A 68 -6.41 -0.24 35.26
N ARG A 69 -7.74 -0.44 35.13
CA ARG A 69 -8.79 0.12 36.00
C ARG A 69 -9.38 -0.97 36.88
#